data_AF-A0A936VSE2-F1
#
_entry.id   AF-A0A936VSE2-F1
#
_cell.length_a   1.000
_cell.length_b   1.000
_cell.length_c   1.000
_cell.angle_alpha   90.00
_cell.angle_beta   90.00
_cell.angle_gamma   90.00
#
_symmetry.space_group_name_H-M   'P 1'
#
loop_
_entity.id
_entity.type
_entity.pdbx_description
1 polymer ?
#
loop_
_entity_poly.entity_id
_entity_poly.type
_entity_poly.pdbx_seq_one_letter_code
_entity_poly.pdbx_strand_id
1 'polypeptide(L)'
;MKTQRRAPSPTGGRATKTYHLAIPSRLRHPALPSLVFQTFEDLTTLRRHCMEEVESARHDAYRYRTLLVRPAQSRLRRWRRMLTSVTRCWCVLDDLVRTNRLVATRCHEVYRALLGIQVAWPRIEGPAYCSPLIAQTLDHVRQLLIHHAQRHGHQSRVSS
;
A
#
# COMPACT_ATOMS: atom_id res chain seq x y z
N MET A 1 12.79 66.60 -12.38
CA MET A 1 12.73 65.29 -13.07
C MET A 1 12.87 64.19 -12.01
N LYS A 2 11.90 63.27 -11.96
CA LYS A 2 11.75 62.22 -10.95
C LYS A 2 12.66 61.03 -11.28
N THR A 3 13.32 60.44 -10.28
CA THR A 3 13.71 59.03 -10.34
C THR A 3 13.60 58.41 -8.95
N GLN A 4 12.98 57.24 -8.92
CA GLN A 4 12.13 56.73 -7.87
C GLN A 4 12.88 55.61 -7.13
N ARG A 5 12.90 55.65 -5.79
CA ARG A 5 13.32 54.51 -4.96
C ARG A 5 12.44 53.30 -5.30
N ARG A 6 13.03 52.20 -5.74
CA ARG A 6 12.36 50.88 -5.84
C ARG A 6 12.72 50.04 -4.61
N ALA A 7 11.69 49.61 -3.90
CA ALA A 7 11.76 48.59 -2.87
C ALA A 7 12.08 47.21 -3.49
N PRO A 8 12.71 46.28 -2.74
CA PRO A 8 12.89 44.91 -3.20
C PRO A 8 11.56 44.14 -3.15
N SER A 9 11.21 43.51 -4.26
CA SER A 9 10.10 42.55 -4.35
C SER A 9 10.49 41.22 -3.69
N PRO A 10 9.61 40.59 -2.88
CA PRO A 10 9.81 39.24 -2.40
C PRO A 10 9.31 38.24 -3.45
N THR A 11 10.21 37.72 -4.28
CA THR A 11 9.89 36.63 -5.21
C THR A 11 10.78 35.44 -4.90
N GLY A 12 10.21 34.47 -4.22
CA GLY A 12 10.87 33.22 -3.87
C GLY A 12 9.86 32.21 -3.40
N GLY A 13 8.86 31.96 -4.24
CA GLY A 13 7.87 30.90 -4.03
C GLY A 13 8.59 29.59 -3.74
N ARG A 14 8.19 28.97 -2.63
CA ARG A 14 8.65 27.66 -2.19
C ARG A 14 8.36 26.67 -3.32
N ALA A 15 9.36 26.37 -4.13
CA ALA A 15 9.29 25.35 -5.16
C ALA A 15 8.96 24.02 -4.47
N THR A 16 7.69 23.63 -4.53
CA THR A 16 7.25 22.26 -4.31
C THR A 16 8.03 21.42 -5.32
N LYS A 17 9.03 20.67 -4.85
CA LYS A 17 9.71 19.66 -5.67
C LYS A 17 8.67 18.62 -6.05
N THR A 18 8.05 18.79 -7.20
CA THR A 18 7.28 17.73 -7.86
C THR A 18 8.30 16.66 -8.21
N TYR A 19 8.30 15.56 -7.45
CA TYR A 19 9.07 14.38 -7.80
C TYR A 19 8.46 13.79 -9.07
N HIS A 20 8.91 14.25 -10.23
CA HIS A 20 8.70 13.53 -11.47
C HIS A 20 9.54 12.26 -11.38
N LEU A 21 8.93 11.19 -10.86
CA LEU A 21 9.45 9.84 -10.92
C LEU A 21 9.64 9.51 -12.40
N ALA A 22 10.87 9.66 -12.89
CA ALA A 22 11.24 9.25 -14.23
C ALA A 22 11.07 7.72 -14.29
N ILE A 23 9.97 7.27 -14.88
CA ILE A 23 9.68 5.85 -15.09
C ILE A 23 10.77 5.29 -16.01
N PRO A 24 11.64 4.38 -15.54
CA PRO A 24 12.68 3.81 -16.38
C PRO A 24 12.05 3.01 -17.52
N SER A 25 12.61 3.17 -18.71
CA SER A 25 12.18 2.61 -20.01
C SER A 25 12.21 1.07 -20.12
N ARG A 26 12.38 0.34 -19.00
CA ARG A 26 12.25 -1.13 -18.91
C ARG A 26 10.82 -1.60 -18.58
N LEU A 27 9.92 -0.67 -18.25
CA LEU A 27 8.46 -0.87 -18.17
C LEU A 27 7.73 -0.25 -19.37
N ARG A 28 8.09 -0.63 -20.61
CA ARG A 28 7.33 -0.26 -21.82
C ARG A 28 5.99 -1.03 -21.95
N HIS A 29 5.25 -1.15 -20.85
CA HIS A 29 3.83 -1.43 -20.89
C HIS A 29 3.16 -0.36 -20.03
N PRO A 30 2.45 0.61 -20.64
CA PRO A 30 1.97 1.80 -19.92
C PRO A 30 1.01 1.49 -18.77
N ALA A 31 0.40 0.29 -18.76
CA ALA A 31 -0.54 -0.15 -17.73
C ALA A 31 0.11 -0.72 -16.46
N LEU A 32 1.38 -1.16 -16.51
CA LEU A 32 2.01 -1.86 -15.39
C LEU A 32 2.50 -0.90 -14.28
N PRO A 33 3.12 0.26 -14.58
CA PRO A 33 3.43 1.27 -13.59
C PRO A 33 2.17 1.80 -12.89
N SER A 34 1.11 2.10 -13.65
CA SER A 34 -0.14 2.63 -13.07
C SER A 34 -0.82 1.60 -12.16
N LEU A 35 -0.84 0.32 -12.53
CA LEU A 35 -1.35 -0.76 -11.68
C LEU A 35 -0.56 -0.91 -10.38
N VAL A 36 0.78 -0.87 -10.46
CA VAL A 36 1.66 -0.91 -9.28
C VAL A 36 1.38 0.26 -8.33
N PHE A 37 1.28 1.48 -8.85
CA PHE A 37 0.96 2.67 -8.05
C PHE A 37 -0.43 2.57 -7.42
N GLN A 38 -1.45 2.16 -8.17
CA GLN A 38 -2.80 1.98 -7.62
C GLN A 38 -2.81 0.94 -6.49
N THR A 39 -2.16 -0.20 -6.69
CA THR A 39 -2.05 -1.25 -5.65
C THR A 39 -1.37 -0.73 -4.38
N PHE A 40 -0.38 0.14 -4.54
CA PHE A 40 0.32 0.75 -3.42
C PHE A 40 -0.56 1.77 -2.67
N GLU A 41 -1.34 2.59 -3.37
CA GLU A 41 -2.30 3.53 -2.75
C GLU A 41 -3.42 2.80 -2.01
N ASP A 42 -3.98 1.75 -2.62
CA ASP A 42 -5.02 0.91 -2.02
C ASP A 42 -4.51 0.29 -0.70
N LEU A 43 -3.29 -0.24 -0.72
CA LEU A 43 -2.68 -0.84 0.46
C LEU A 43 -2.26 0.20 1.51
N THR A 44 -1.91 1.41 1.09
CA THR A 44 -1.66 2.54 2.01
C THR A 44 -2.95 2.94 2.73
N THR A 45 -4.08 2.95 2.03
CA THR A 45 -5.40 3.20 2.61
C THR A 45 -5.78 2.09 3.60
N LEU A 46 -5.61 0.83 3.23
CA LEU A 46 -5.85 -0.31 4.12
C LEU A 46 -4.97 -0.25 5.38
N ARG A 47 -3.70 0.15 5.22
CA ARG A 47 -2.77 0.31 6.35
C ARG A 47 -3.22 1.43 7.29
N ARG A 48 -3.68 2.56 6.75
CA ARG A 48 -4.20 3.69 7.54
C ARG A 48 -5.38 3.26 8.39
N HIS A 49 -6.36 2.59 7.78
CA HIS A 49 -7.51 2.02 8.48
C HIS A 49 -7.10 1.08 9.62
N CYS A 50 -6.15 0.16 9.37
CA CYS A 50 -5.64 -0.73 10.40
C CYS A 50 -4.95 0.03 11.55
N MET A 51 -4.30 1.16 11.30
CA MET A 51 -3.68 1.98 12.36
C MET A 51 -4.74 2.67 13.21
N GLU A 52 -5.73 3.29 12.58
CA GLU A 52 -6.86 3.95 13.25
C GLU A 52 -7.60 2.96 14.16
N GLU A 53 -7.85 1.74 13.68
CA GLU A 53 -8.50 0.69 14.47
C GLU A 53 -7.62 0.14 15.62
N VAL A 54 -6.30 0.09 15.44
CA VAL A 54 -5.38 -0.23 16.55
C VAL A 54 -5.43 0.86 17.62
N GLU A 55 -5.45 2.13 17.24
CA GLU A 55 -5.52 3.27 18.16
C GLU A 55 -6.85 3.30 18.91
N SER A 56 -7.96 3.11 18.19
CA SER A 56 -9.30 2.96 18.76
C SER A 56 -9.35 1.80 19.79
N ALA A 57 -8.86 0.62 19.41
CA ALA A 57 -8.82 -0.53 20.32
C ALA A 57 -7.88 -0.34 21.53
N ARG A 58 -6.80 0.44 21.40
CA ARG A 58 -5.95 0.83 22.54
C ARG A 58 -6.69 1.76 23.49
N HIS A 59 -7.42 2.73 22.94
CA HIS A 59 -8.21 3.67 23.72
C HIS A 59 -9.29 2.94 24.52
N ASP A 60 -10.01 2.02 23.89
CA ASP A 60 -11.00 1.16 24.56
C ASP A 60 -10.38 0.32 25.69
N ALA A 61 -9.22 -0.30 25.42
CA ALA A 61 -8.52 -1.12 26.41
C ALA A 61 -8.04 -0.30 27.63
N TYR A 62 -7.68 0.97 27.42
CA TYR A 62 -7.33 1.90 28.49
C TYR A 62 -8.56 2.34 29.29
N ARG A 63 -9.64 2.75 28.60
CA ARG A 63 -10.87 3.28 29.20
C ARG A 63 -11.63 2.24 30.02
N TYR A 64 -11.65 0.99 29.57
CA TYR A 64 -12.39 -0.10 30.23
C TYR A 64 -11.46 -1.08 30.95
N ARG A 65 -10.25 -0.64 31.33
CA ARG A 65 -9.21 -1.48 31.96
C ARG A 65 -9.69 -2.26 33.19
N THR A 66 -10.70 -1.75 33.90
CA THR A 66 -11.31 -2.39 35.08
C THR A 66 -12.54 -3.25 34.78
N LEU A 67 -13.19 -3.08 33.62
CA LEU A 67 -14.51 -3.67 33.34
C LEU A 67 -14.52 -4.69 32.19
N LEU A 68 -13.59 -4.63 31.23
CA LEU A 68 -13.65 -5.43 29.99
C LEU A 68 -12.27 -5.92 29.51
N VAL A 69 -11.47 -6.47 30.42
CA VAL A 69 -10.06 -6.85 30.16
C VAL A 69 -9.91 -7.83 28.98
N ARG A 70 -10.74 -8.87 28.88
CA ARG A 70 -10.58 -9.91 27.84
C ARG A 70 -11.02 -9.50 26.43
N PRO A 71 -12.23 -8.96 26.19
CA PRO A 71 -12.67 -8.63 24.82
C PRO A 71 -11.87 -7.47 24.21
N ALA A 72 -11.56 -6.42 24.98
CA ALA A 72 -10.78 -5.28 24.49
C ALA A 72 -9.34 -5.65 24.13
N GLN A 73 -8.66 -6.46 24.97
CA GLN A 73 -7.33 -6.97 24.64
C GLN A 73 -7.33 -7.90 23.43
N SER A 74 -8.38 -8.70 23.26
CA SER A 74 -8.53 -9.61 22.11
C SER A 74 -8.75 -8.85 20.80
N ARG A 75 -9.53 -7.75 20.81
CA ARG A 75 -9.67 -6.83 19.68
C ARG A 75 -8.34 -6.18 19.32
N LEU A 76 -7.63 -5.62 20.31
CA LEU A 76 -6.32 -4.99 20.10
C LEU A 76 -5.28 -5.97 19.50
N ARG A 77 -5.21 -7.20 20.02
CA ARG A 77 -4.29 -8.22 19.48
C ARG A 77 -4.62 -8.57 18.02
N ARG A 78 -5.91 -8.70 17.68
CA ARG A 78 -6.36 -8.98 16.30
C ARG A 78 -5.95 -7.86 15.35
N TRP A 79 -6.26 -6.61 15.68
CA TRP A 79 -5.89 -5.45 14.86
C TRP A 79 -4.37 -5.25 14.73
N ARG A 80 -3.59 -5.47 15.80
CA ARG A 80 -2.11 -5.43 15.70
C ARG A 80 -1.55 -6.48 14.75
N ARG A 81 -2.10 -7.70 14.76
CA ARG A 81 -1.72 -8.76 13.80
C ARG A 81 -2.08 -8.36 12.38
N MET A 82 -3.28 -7.83 12.17
CA MET A 82 -3.73 -7.34 10.86
C MET A 82 -2.82 -6.23 10.32
N LEU A 83 -2.54 -5.21 11.13
CA LEU A 83 -1.62 -4.11 10.79
C LEU A 83 -0.23 -4.64 10.44
N THR A 84 0.28 -5.62 11.17
CA THR A 84 1.59 -6.23 10.88
C THR A 84 1.60 -6.90 9.51
N SER A 85 0.57 -7.69 9.19
CA SER A 85 0.45 -8.35 7.88
C SER A 85 0.34 -7.33 6.75
N VAL A 86 -0.53 -6.33 6.89
CA VAL A 86 -0.71 -5.25 5.89
C VAL A 86 0.58 -4.45 5.71
N THR A 87 1.30 -4.14 6.79
CA THR A 87 2.57 -3.42 6.72
C THR A 87 3.65 -4.22 5.98
N ARG A 88 3.71 -5.54 6.18
CA ARG A 88 4.64 -6.40 5.43
C ARG A 88 4.33 -6.37 3.94
N CYS A 89 3.06 -6.51 3.56
CA CYS A 89 2.64 -6.37 2.16
C CYS A 89 3.03 -5.01 1.60
N TRP A 90 2.81 -3.95 2.38
CA TRP A 90 3.10 -2.57 2.00
C TRP A 90 4.60 -2.36 1.76
N CYS A 91 5.47 -2.88 2.63
CA CYS A 91 6.92 -2.77 2.43
C CYS A 91 7.41 -3.47 1.15
N VAL A 92 6.81 -4.60 0.77
CA VAL A 92 7.18 -5.29 -0.47
C VAL A 92 6.74 -4.49 -1.70
N LEU A 93 5.53 -3.92 -1.68
CA LEU A 93 5.07 -3.06 -2.78
C LEU A 93 5.82 -1.74 -2.84
N ASP A 94 6.17 -1.14 -1.70
CA ASP A 94 7.02 0.06 -1.62
C ASP A 94 8.39 -0.21 -2.28
N ASP A 95 9.04 -1.31 -1.92
CA ASP A 95 10.31 -1.73 -2.53
C ASP A 95 10.15 -1.92 -4.04
N LEU A 96 9.04 -2.51 -4.48
CA LEU A 96 8.74 -2.68 -5.90
C LEU A 96 8.53 -1.35 -6.63
N VAL A 97 7.81 -0.39 -6.04
CA VAL A 97 7.63 0.97 -6.57
C VAL A 97 8.97 1.70 -6.66
N ARG A 98 9.79 1.63 -5.61
CA ARG A 98 11.07 2.33 -5.52
C ARG A 98 12.13 1.76 -6.45
N THR A 99 12.23 0.44 -6.53
CA THR A 99 13.25 -0.25 -7.35
C THR A 99 12.79 -0.49 -8.78
N ASN A 100 11.49 -0.39 -9.02
CA ASN A 100 10.84 -0.74 -10.28
C ASN A 100 11.14 -2.18 -10.72
N ARG A 101 11.39 -3.08 -9.77
CA ARG A 101 11.78 -4.47 -10.00
C ARG A 101 10.75 -5.40 -9.39
N LEU A 102 10.09 -6.16 -10.25
CA LEU A 102 9.17 -7.20 -9.81
C LEU A 102 9.92 -8.50 -9.53
N VAL A 103 9.86 -8.96 -8.28
CA VAL A 103 10.45 -10.22 -7.82
C VAL A 103 9.30 -11.18 -7.52
N ALA A 104 9.09 -12.18 -8.39
CA ALA A 104 7.91 -13.04 -8.34
C ALA A 104 7.71 -13.75 -6.99
N THR A 105 8.78 -14.18 -6.31
CA THR A 105 8.68 -14.83 -4.99
C THR A 105 8.10 -13.89 -3.94
N ARG A 106 8.59 -12.65 -3.87
CA ARG A 106 8.07 -11.61 -2.97
C ARG A 106 6.62 -11.25 -3.30
N CYS A 107 6.27 -11.15 -4.57
CA CYS A 107 4.88 -10.90 -4.98
C CYS A 107 3.94 -12.06 -4.61
N HIS A 108 4.39 -13.32 -4.71
CA HIS A 108 3.61 -14.46 -4.23
C HIS A 108 3.42 -14.45 -2.71
N GLU A 109 4.43 -14.04 -1.94
CA GLU A 109 4.30 -13.88 -0.49
C GLU A 109 3.25 -12.81 -0.14
N VAL A 110 3.28 -11.67 -0.83
CA VAL A 110 2.25 -10.62 -0.70
C VAL A 110 0.87 -11.17 -1.04
N TYR A 111 0.73 -11.88 -2.14
CA TYR A 111 -0.54 -12.47 -2.56
C TYR A 111 -1.12 -13.42 -1.50
N ARG A 112 -0.30 -14.34 -0.97
CA ARG A 112 -0.71 -15.25 0.11
C ARG A 112 -1.08 -14.51 1.40
N ALA A 113 -0.32 -13.48 1.75
CA ALA A 113 -0.60 -12.67 2.92
C ALA A 113 -1.94 -11.91 2.78
N LEU A 114 -2.22 -11.35 1.60
CA LEU A 114 -3.48 -10.69 1.29
C LEU A 114 -4.67 -11.66 1.32
N LEU A 115 -4.50 -12.91 0.86
CA LEU A 115 -5.54 -13.95 1.02
C LEU A 115 -5.82 -14.24 2.51
N GLY A 116 -4.77 -14.33 3.33
CA GLY A 116 -4.90 -14.48 4.78
C GLY A 116 -5.64 -13.29 5.41
N ILE A 117 -5.35 -12.07 4.96
CA ILE A 117 -6.06 -10.85 5.36
C ILE A 117 -7.54 -10.93 4.96
N GLN A 118 -7.85 -11.31 3.73
CA GLN A 118 -9.23 -11.44 3.23
C GLN A 118 -10.05 -12.43 4.05
N VAL A 119 -9.48 -13.57 4.44
CA VAL A 119 -10.16 -14.57 5.29
C VAL A 119 -10.32 -14.08 6.73
N ALA A 120 -9.32 -13.35 7.26
CA ALA A 120 -9.36 -12.85 8.62
C ALA A 120 -10.27 -11.62 8.79
N TRP A 121 -10.45 -10.81 7.73
CA TRP A 121 -11.15 -9.52 7.78
C TRP A 121 -12.57 -9.60 8.37
N PRO A 122 -13.46 -10.50 7.89
CA PRO A 122 -14.84 -10.55 8.38
C PRO A 122 -14.92 -10.95 9.85
N ARG A 123 -13.91 -11.63 10.39
CA ARG A 123 -13.82 -12.03 11.81
C ARG A 123 -13.39 -10.89 12.73
N ILE A 124 -12.87 -9.79 12.16
CA ILE A 124 -12.39 -8.63 12.89
C ILE A 124 -13.42 -7.50 12.82
N GLU A 125 -13.88 -7.16 11.63
CA GLU A 125 -14.71 -5.96 11.37
C GLU A 125 -16.12 -6.28 10.85
N GLY A 126 -16.40 -7.55 10.55
CA GLY A 126 -17.60 -7.93 9.81
C GLY A 126 -17.43 -7.79 8.29
N PRO A 127 -18.44 -8.18 7.51
CA PRO A 127 -18.29 -8.38 6.06
C PRO A 127 -18.21 -7.10 5.20
N ALA A 128 -18.52 -5.91 5.74
CA ALA A 128 -18.98 -4.81 4.90
C ALA A 128 -17.93 -3.76 4.46
N TYR A 129 -16.93 -3.40 5.29
CA TYR A 129 -16.28 -2.09 5.13
C TYR A 129 -15.02 -2.03 4.23
N CYS A 130 -14.21 -3.09 4.14
CA CYS A 130 -12.99 -3.09 3.29
C CYS A 130 -12.80 -4.35 2.45
N SER A 131 -13.80 -5.23 2.39
CA SER A 131 -13.80 -6.42 1.52
C SER A 131 -13.50 -6.07 0.03
N PRO A 132 -14.08 -5.00 -0.55
CA PRO A 132 -13.80 -4.63 -1.94
C PRO A 132 -12.35 -4.18 -2.17
N LEU A 133 -11.79 -3.39 -1.26
CA LEU A 133 -10.41 -2.89 -1.36
C LEU A 133 -9.39 -4.03 -1.30
N ILE A 134 -9.61 -5.00 -0.40
CA ILE A 134 -8.76 -6.19 -0.28
C ILE A 134 -8.87 -7.05 -1.55
N ALA A 135 -10.08 -7.26 -2.07
CA ALA A 135 -10.31 -8.01 -3.30
C ALA A 135 -9.66 -7.33 -4.51
N GLN A 136 -9.76 -6.01 -4.62
CA GLN A 136 -9.12 -5.22 -5.66
C GLN A 136 -7.59 -5.30 -5.58
N THR A 137 -7.02 -5.15 -4.38
CA THR A 137 -5.58 -5.28 -4.16
C THR A 137 -5.07 -6.68 -4.55
N LEU A 138 -5.85 -7.73 -4.21
CA LEU A 138 -5.55 -9.11 -4.60
C LEU A 138 -5.56 -9.30 -6.11
N ASP A 139 -6.54 -8.74 -6.80
CA ASP A 139 -6.62 -8.82 -8.26
C ASP A 139 -5.45 -8.10 -8.92
N HIS A 140 -5.10 -6.90 -8.46
CA HIS A 140 -3.95 -6.16 -8.99
C HIS A 140 -2.64 -6.95 -8.82
N VAL A 141 -2.39 -7.53 -7.63
CA VAL A 141 -1.20 -8.37 -7.41
C VAL A 141 -1.20 -9.61 -8.31
N ARG A 142 -2.37 -10.22 -8.53
CA ARG A 142 -2.52 -11.33 -9.46
C ARG A 142 -2.17 -10.93 -10.90
N GLN A 143 -2.66 -9.79 -11.38
CA GLN A 143 -2.34 -9.27 -12.71
C GLN A 143 -0.84 -9.01 -12.87
N LEU A 144 -0.18 -8.46 -11.84
CA LEU A 144 1.27 -8.26 -11.84
C LEU A 144 2.04 -9.59 -11.99
N LEU A 145 1.61 -10.64 -11.30
CA LEU A 145 2.18 -11.98 -11.41
C LEU A 145 1.95 -12.60 -12.80
N ILE A 146 0.76 -12.43 -13.38
CA ILE A 146 0.44 -12.91 -14.73
C ILE A 146 1.34 -12.21 -15.77
N HIS A 147 1.46 -10.88 -15.71
CA HIS A 147 2.32 -10.13 -16.62
C HIS A 147 3.79 -10.56 -16.51
N HIS A 148 4.28 -10.83 -15.31
CA HIS A 148 5.62 -11.38 -15.12
C HIS A 148 5.78 -12.75 -15.78
N ALA A 149 4.83 -13.66 -15.56
CA ALA A 149 4.86 -15.01 -16.12
C ALA A 149 4.83 -14.97 -17.67
N GLN A 150 4.00 -14.12 -18.27
CA GLN A 150 3.95 -13.93 -19.72
C GLN A 150 5.30 -13.42 -20.27
N ARG A 151 5.90 -12.40 -19.64
CA ARG A 151 7.15 -11.80 -20.10
C ARG A 151 8.33 -12.78 -20.05
N HIS A 152 8.41 -13.62 -19.03
CA HIS A 152 9.50 -14.59 -18.86
C HIS A 152 9.21 -15.96 -19.51
N GLY A 153 7.94 -16.33 -19.68
CA GLY A 153 7.52 -17.53 -20.40
C GLY A 153 7.71 -17.40 -21.92
N HIS A 154 7.48 -16.22 -22.49
CA HIS A 154 7.75 -15.98 -23.92
C HIS A 154 9.24 -15.93 -24.26
N GLN A 155 10.09 -15.45 -23.36
CA GLN A 155 11.54 -15.47 -23.57
C GLN A 155 12.13 -16.89 -23.64
N SER A 156 11.50 -17.86 -22.98
CA SER A 156 11.96 -19.26 -23.02
C SER A 156 11.58 -20.00 -24.31
N ARG A 157 10.64 -19.45 -25.11
CA ARG A 157 10.16 -20.08 -26.36
C ARG A 157 10.74 -19.48 -27.65
N VAL A 158 11.36 -18.30 -27.58
CA VAL A 158 11.94 -17.61 -28.74
C VAL A 158 13.44 -17.94 -28.90
N SER A 159 13.99 -18.77 -28.01
CA SER A 159 15.39 -19.21 -28.00
C SER A 159 15.57 -20.69 -28.37
N SER A 160 14.52 -21.35 -28.88
CA SER A 160 14.55 -22.75 -29.32
C SER A 160 14.52 -22.85 -30.84
#